data_AF-A0A7W9H9H4-F1
#
_entry.id   AF-A0A7W9H9H4-F1
#
_cell.length_a   1.000
_cell.length_b   1.000
_cell.length_c   1.000
_cell.angle_alpha   90.00
_cell.angle_beta   90.00
_cell.angle_gamma   90.00
#
_symmetry.space_group_name_H-M   'P 1'
#
loop_
_entity.id
_entity.type
_entity.pdbx_description
1 polymer ?
#
loop_
_entity_poly.entity_id
_entity_poly.type
_entity_poly.pdbx_seq_one_letter_code
_entity_poly.pdbx_strand_id
1 'polypeptide(L)'
;MAHTETEITAALIKELLRDQPPDLADLPVRLGARGWDNQLWRLGDDLAVRSPWATQSADAPLRKEHTWLPSLAPHLPLPVPVPQRLTEPSERFPRPWIVTTWVQGEPADRAPATRPAESAEAWPRS
;
A
#
# COMPACT_ATOMS: atom_id res chain seq x y z
N MET A 1 12.69 -14.77 16.61
CA MET A 1 12.90 -14.81 15.14
C MET A 1 13.30 -13.42 14.72
N ALA A 2 14.46 -13.26 14.07
CA ALA A 2 15.07 -11.97 13.81
C ALA A 2 14.14 -11.09 12.96
N HIS A 3 13.55 -10.06 13.57
CA HIS A 3 13.05 -8.92 12.82
C HIS A 3 14.26 -8.30 12.14
N THR A 4 14.36 -8.46 10.82
CA THR A 4 15.14 -7.50 10.04
C THR A 4 14.38 -6.20 10.14
N GLU A 5 14.69 -5.41 11.16
CA GLU A 5 14.28 -4.02 11.32
C GLU A 5 15.02 -3.22 10.24
N THR A 6 14.65 -3.46 8.98
CA THR A 6 15.17 -2.69 7.86
C THR A 6 14.53 -1.32 7.98
N GLU A 7 15.30 -0.35 8.46
CA GLU A 7 14.86 1.03 8.51
C GLU A 7 14.56 1.49 7.08
N ILE A 8 13.28 1.74 6.81
CA ILE A 8 12.87 2.28 5.53
C ILE A 8 13.18 3.78 5.55
N THR A 9 14.01 4.22 4.59
CA THR A 9 14.42 5.62 4.43
C THR A 9 13.99 6.15 3.07
N ALA A 10 13.93 7.48 2.91
CA ALA A 10 13.64 8.09 1.62
C ALA A 10 14.66 7.70 0.54
N ALA A 11 15.93 7.50 0.94
CA ALA A 11 16.99 7.05 0.04
C ALA A 11 16.72 5.63 -0.47
N LEU A 12 16.37 4.71 0.45
CA LEU A 12 15.97 3.35 0.08
C LEU A 12 14.78 3.35 -0.88
N ILE A 13 13.73 4.12 -0.59
CA ILE A 13 12.57 4.21 -1.49
C ILE A 13 12.96 4.73 -2.88
N LYS A 14 13.86 5.72 -2.97
CA LYS A 14 14.37 6.20 -4.28
C LYS A 14 15.15 5.13 -5.03
N GLU A 15 15.96 4.34 -4.36
CA GLU A 15 16.66 3.21 -4.99
C GLU A 15 15.69 2.15 -5.48
N LEU A 16 14.68 1.81 -4.67
CA LEU A 16 13.64 0.88 -5.08
C LEU A 16 12.85 1.39 -6.29
N LEU A 17 12.51 2.68 -6.34
CA LEU A 17 11.86 3.30 -7.50
C LEU A 17 12.74 3.23 -8.75
N ARG A 18 14.06 3.44 -8.64
CA ARG A 18 14.99 3.30 -9.78
C ARG A 18 15.02 1.90 -10.34
N ASP A 19 14.90 0.89 -9.47
CA ASP A 19 14.80 -0.49 -9.92
C ASP A 19 13.42 -0.74 -10.54
N GLN A 20 12.35 -0.35 -9.84
CA GLN A 20 10.96 -0.63 -10.20
C GLN A 20 10.02 0.38 -9.50
N PRO A 21 9.25 1.24 -10.17
CA PRO A 21 9.26 1.63 -11.58
C PRO A 21 10.10 2.92 -11.85
N PRO A 22 11.09 2.89 -12.78
CA PRO A 22 12.10 3.94 -12.91
C PRO A 22 11.54 5.30 -13.36
N ASP A 23 10.38 5.34 -14.02
CA ASP A 23 9.71 6.57 -14.44
C ASP A 23 9.26 7.46 -13.27
N LEU A 24 9.18 6.90 -12.06
CA LEU A 24 8.82 7.63 -10.85
C LEU A 24 10.02 7.96 -9.95
N ALA A 25 11.23 7.55 -10.34
CA ALA A 25 12.42 7.65 -9.49
C ALA A 25 12.90 9.09 -9.22
N ASP A 26 12.56 10.03 -10.11
CA ASP A 26 12.95 11.43 -9.99
C ASP A 26 11.96 12.26 -9.15
N LEU A 27 10.82 11.67 -8.78
CA LEU A 27 9.83 12.36 -7.95
C LEU A 27 10.34 12.56 -6.52
N PRO A 28 9.98 13.67 -5.85
CA PRO A 28 10.35 13.90 -4.46
C PRO A 28 9.67 12.87 -3.55
N VAL A 29 10.47 12.26 -2.66
CA VAL A 29 10.02 11.28 -1.68
C VAL A 29 10.11 11.88 -0.28
N ARG A 30 9.02 11.85 0.48
CA ARG A 30 8.97 12.30 1.87
C ARG A 30 8.18 11.33 2.71
N LEU A 31 8.54 11.17 3.99
CA LEU A 31 7.74 10.34 4.89
C LEU A 31 6.36 10.99 5.07
N GLY A 32 5.30 10.26 4.72
CA GLY A 32 3.93 10.70 4.87
C GLY A 32 3.36 10.25 6.21
N ALA A 33 3.48 8.95 6.51
CA ALA A 33 3.05 8.38 7.78
C ALA A 33 3.77 7.05 8.09
N ARG A 34 3.86 6.71 9.37
CA ARG A 34 4.28 5.38 9.84
C ARG A 34 3.07 4.70 10.48
N GLY A 35 2.52 3.72 9.78
CA GLY A 35 1.48 2.84 10.27
C GLY A 35 2.02 1.66 11.07
N TRP A 36 1.12 0.90 11.69
CA TRP A 36 1.48 -0.30 12.45
C TRP A 36 2.17 -1.35 11.57
N ASP A 37 1.62 -1.65 10.39
CA ASP A 37 2.16 -2.68 9.48
C ASP A 37 2.89 -2.10 8.25
N ASN A 38 2.60 -0.86 7.88
CA ASN A 38 3.09 -0.23 6.65
C ASN A 38 3.68 1.16 6.91
N GLN A 39 4.74 1.53 6.19
CA GLN A 39 5.16 2.92 6.07
C GLN A 39 4.63 3.50 4.76
N LEU A 40 4.07 4.70 4.82
CA LEU A 40 3.55 5.44 3.68
C LEU A 40 4.48 6.62 3.37
N TRP A 41 5.01 6.64 2.17
CA TRP A 41 5.90 7.69 1.67
C TRP A 41 5.18 8.49 0.59
N ARG A 42 5.07 9.79 0.76
CA ARG A 42 4.54 10.68 -0.28
C ARG A 42 5.54 10.74 -1.44
N LEU A 43 5.05 10.52 -2.65
CA LEU A 43 5.79 10.48 -3.89
C LEU A 43 5.23 11.53 -4.85
N GLY A 44 5.98 12.59 -5.10
CA GLY A 44 5.44 13.73 -5.84
C GLY A 44 4.28 14.37 -5.08
N ASP A 45 3.29 14.85 -5.84
CA ASP A 45 2.12 15.50 -5.25
C ASP A 45 0.92 14.55 -5.05
N ASP A 46 0.76 13.58 -5.95
CA ASP A 46 -0.45 12.77 -6.10
C ASP A 46 -0.28 11.27 -5.79
N LEU A 47 0.95 10.82 -5.49
CA LEU A 47 1.24 9.40 -5.30
C LEU A 47 1.80 9.10 -3.90
N ALA A 48 1.73 7.83 -3.54
CA ALA A 48 2.27 7.28 -2.32
C ALA A 48 2.95 5.93 -2.57
N VAL A 49 4.06 5.67 -1.91
CA VAL A 49 4.65 4.34 -1.78
C VAL A 49 4.24 3.75 -0.43
N ARG A 50 3.58 2.59 -0.47
CA ARG A 50 3.22 1.83 0.73
C ARG A 50 4.11 0.60 0.83
N SER A 51 4.90 0.57 1.89
CA SER A 51 5.91 -0.46 2.11
C SER A 51 5.64 -1.21 3.40
N PRO A 52 5.49 -2.55 3.37
CA PRO A 52 5.26 -3.33 4.57
C PRO A 52 6.54 -3.43 5.40
N TRP A 53 6.48 -3.18 6.72
CA TRP A 53 7.67 -3.12 7.57
C TRP A 53 7.58 -3.95 8.86
N ALA A 54 6.37 -4.31 9.34
CA ALA A 54 6.23 -4.96 10.65
C ALA A 54 5.94 -6.48 10.62
N THR A 55 5.10 -7.00 9.70
CA THR A 55 4.69 -8.42 9.75
C THR A 55 4.73 -9.11 8.39
N GLN A 56 5.19 -10.37 8.32
CA GLN A 56 5.23 -11.19 7.08
C GLN A 56 3.83 -11.49 6.51
N SER A 57 2.78 -11.37 7.34
CA SER A 57 1.39 -11.61 6.96
C SER A 57 0.79 -10.54 6.04
N ALA A 58 1.46 -9.40 5.85
CA ALA A 58 1.01 -8.30 5.00
C ALA A 58 1.14 -8.59 3.48
N ASP A 59 1.84 -9.65 3.08
CA ASP A 59 2.12 -9.93 1.66
C ASP A 59 0.95 -10.67 0.96
N ALA A 60 0.10 -11.38 1.72
CA ALA A 60 -0.98 -12.23 1.21
C ALA A 60 -2.24 -11.51 0.66
N PRO A 61 -2.66 -10.33 1.17
CA PRO A 61 -3.85 -9.63 0.66
C PRO A 61 -3.63 -8.81 -0.62
N LEU A 62 -2.38 -8.45 -0.94
CA LEU A 62 -2.07 -7.40 -1.94
C LEU A 62 -2.51 -7.72 -3.37
N ARG A 63 -2.43 -8.99 -3.80
CA ARG A 63 -2.86 -9.38 -5.16
C ARG A 63 -4.38 -9.26 -5.35
N LYS A 64 -5.16 -9.52 -4.30
CA LYS A 64 -6.62 -9.36 -4.32
C LYS A 64 -7.01 -7.89 -4.31
N GLU A 65 -6.37 -7.09 -3.45
CA GLU A 65 -6.59 -5.64 -3.43
C GLU A 65 -6.26 -5.00 -4.79
N HIS A 66 -5.11 -5.30 -5.39
CA HIS A 66 -4.75 -4.76 -6.71
C HIS A 66 -5.79 -5.07 -7.81
N THR A 67 -6.41 -6.25 -7.74
CA THR A 67 -7.39 -6.68 -8.75
C THR A 67 -8.75 -6.02 -8.57
N TRP A 68 -9.23 -5.89 -7.33
CA TRP A 68 -10.62 -5.49 -7.07
C TRP A 68 -10.78 -4.01 -6.70
N LEU A 69 -9.77 -3.39 -6.09
CA LEU A 69 -9.89 -2.02 -5.59
C LEU A 69 -10.12 -0.98 -6.70
N PRO A 70 -9.48 -1.05 -7.89
CA PRO A 70 -9.74 -0.09 -8.96
C PRO A 70 -11.20 -0.09 -9.42
N SER A 71 -11.86 -1.26 -9.42
CA SER A 71 -13.27 -1.40 -9.78
C SER A 71 -14.22 -0.98 -8.66
N LEU A 72 -13.82 -1.11 -7.40
CA LEU A 72 -14.64 -0.75 -6.24
C LEU A 72 -14.51 0.73 -5.85
N ALA A 73 -13.36 1.36 -6.11
CA ALA A 73 -13.08 2.73 -5.70
C ALA A 73 -14.14 3.77 -6.14
N PRO A 74 -14.71 3.71 -7.37
CA PRO A 74 -15.76 4.65 -7.78
C PRO A 74 -17.07 4.51 -6.99
N HIS A 75 -17.29 3.38 -6.31
CA HIS A 75 -18.52 3.07 -5.59
C HIS A 75 -18.41 3.31 -4.09
N LEU A 76 -17.25 3.76 -3.59
CA LEU A 76 -17.05 4.00 -2.17
C LEU A 76 -17.38 5.45 -1.81
N PRO A 77 -18.01 5.69 -0.64
CA PRO A 77 -18.43 7.02 -0.22
C PRO A 77 -17.27 7.93 0.20
N LEU A 78 -16.05 7.38 0.31
CA LEU A 78 -14.84 8.09 0.72
C LEU A 78 -13.72 7.81 -0.29
N PRO A 79 -12.84 8.80 -0.55
CA PRO A 79 -11.67 8.60 -1.40
C PRO A 79 -10.77 7.53 -0.79
N VAL A 80 -10.40 6.52 -1.61
CA VAL A 80 -9.51 5.43 -1.21
C VAL A 80 -8.21 5.44 -2.02
N PRO A 81 -7.06 5.04 -1.44
CA PRO A 81 -5.83 4.86 -2.20
C PRO A 81 -6.02 3.78 -3.27
N VAL A 82 -5.88 4.13 -4.54
CA VAL A 82 -6.01 3.20 -5.67
C VAL A 82 -4.63 2.70 -6.09
N PRO A 83 -4.33 1.39 -5.94
CA PRO A 83 -3.12 0.78 -6.46
C PRO A 83 -2.85 1.15 -7.93
N GLN A 84 -1.68 1.70 -8.19
CA GLN A 84 -1.21 2.04 -9.53
C GLN A 84 -0.22 0.99 -10.04
N ARG A 85 0.70 0.55 -9.17
CA ARG A 85 1.77 -0.39 -9.52
C ARG A 85 2.13 -1.26 -8.35
N LEU A 86 2.12 -2.57 -8.55
CA LEU A 86 2.67 -3.56 -7.63
C LEU A 86 4.08 -3.93 -8.09
N THR A 87 5.04 -3.95 -7.16
CA THR A 87 6.41 -4.36 -7.43
C THR A 87 6.66 -5.80 -6.98
N GLU A 88 7.62 -6.44 -7.64
CA GLU A 88 8.10 -7.76 -7.21
C GLU A 88 9.24 -7.60 -6.17
N PRO A 89 9.36 -8.55 -5.22
CA PRO A 89 10.48 -8.61 -4.29
C PRO A 89 11.83 -8.52 -5.00
N SER A 90 12.78 -7.83 -4.38
CA SER A 90 14.16 -7.70 -4.88
C SER A 90 15.17 -8.01 -3.77
N GLU A 91 16.44 -8.17 -4.13
CA GLU A 91 17.52 -8.35 -3.13
C GLU A 91 17.61 -7.16 -2.16
N ARG A 92 17.29 -5.94 -2.62
CA ARG A 92 17.31 -4.72 -1.80
C ARG A 92 16.11 -4.60 -0.87
N PHE A 93 14.97 -5.16 -1.29
CA PHE A 93 13.78 -5.20 -0.49
C PHE A 93 13.01 -6.49 -0.77
N PRO A 94 13.15 -7.51 0.09
CA PRO A 94 12.69 -8.88 -0.18
C PRO A 94 11.17 -9.05 -0.04
N ARG A 95 10.42 -7.95 -0.08
CA ARG A 95 8.98 -7.90 0.10
C ARG A 95 8.34 -7.09 -1.02
N PRO A 96 7.11 -7.43 -1.47
CA PRO A 96 6.40 -6.60 -2.42
C PRO A 96 6.04 -5.26 -1.77
N TRP A 97 6.02 -4.21 -2.58
CA TRP A 97 5.52 -2.89 -2.19
C TRP A 97 4.67 -2.30 -3.31
N ILE A 98 3.94 -1.23 -3.02
CA ILE A 98 2.93 -0.73 -3.95
C ILE A 98 2.99 0.78 -4.07
N VAL A 99 2.89 1.27 -5.31
CA VAL A 99 2.59 2.67 -5.60
C VAL A 99 1.07 2.81 -5.69
N THR A 100 0.51 3.76 -4.96
CA THR A 100 -0.94 4.04 -4.89
C THR A 100 -1.18 5.54 -4.97
N THR A 101 -2.42 5.95 -5.25
CA THR A 101 -2.79 7.38 -5.18
C THR A 101 -2.68 7.90 -3.76
N TRP A 102 -2.21 9.15 -3.61
CA TRP A 102 -2.23 9.85 -2.33
C TRP A 102 -3.64 10.37 -2.06
N VAL A 103 -4.22 9.95 -0.94
CA VAL A 103 -5.46 10.53 -0.42
C VAL A 103 -5.10 11.44 0.76
N GLN A 104 -5.54 12.69 0.72
CA GLN A 104 -5.33 13.63 1.82
C GLN A 104 -6.13 13.15 3.04
N GLY A 105 -5.44 12.64 4.06
CA GLY A 105 -6.03 12.12 5.29
C GLY A 105 -5.04 11.31 6.11
N GLU A 106 -5.36 11.06 7.39
CA GLU A 106 -4.62 10.10 8.22
C GLU A 106 -4.83 8.68 7.68
N PRO A 107 -3.80 7.81 7.67
CA PRO A 107 -3.95 6.44 7.21
C PRO A 107 -5.03 5.71 8.02
N ALA A 108 -5.91 5.00 7.33
CA ALA A 108 -6.94 4.17 7.96
C ALA A 108 -6.37 2.93 8.68
N ASP A 109 -5.04 2.74 8.70
CA ASP A 109 -4.37 1.65 9.40
C ASP A 109 -4.46 1.75 10.94
N ARG A 110 -5.05 2.83 11.47
CA ARG A 110 -5.47 2.93 12.87
C ARG A 110 -6.79 2.24 13.18
N ALA A 111 -7.48 1.69 12.19
CA ALA A 111 -8.62 0.82 12.40
C ALA A 111 -8.27 -0.57 11.83
N PRO A 112 -8.32 -1.65 12.64
CA PRO A 112 -8.61 -2.94 12.04
C PRO A 112 -9.86 -2.75 11.19
N ALA A 113 -9.98 -3.44 10.04
CA ALA A 113 -11.24 -3.53 9.32
C ALA A 113 -12.24 -4.32 10.20
N THR A 114 -12.70 -3.72 11.30
CA THR A 114 -13.79 -4.21 12.12
C THR A 114 -15.09 -3.92 11.39
N ARG A 115 -15.38 -4.79 10.42
CA ARG A 115 -16.66 -5.48 10.23
C ARG A 115 -16.68 -6.20 8.88
N PRO A 116 -16.37 -7.51 8.82
CA PRO A 116 -16.89 -8.38 7.76
C PRO A 116 -18.08 -9.20 8.29
N ALA A 117 -19.01 -8.57 9.02
CA ALA A 117 -20.20 -9.26 9.55
C ALA A 117 -21.54 -8.68 9.06
N GLU A 118 -21.56 -7.67 8.20
CA GLU A 118 -22.81 -7.11 7.64
C GLU A 118 -22.65 -6.83 6.14
N SER A 119 -22.45 -7.88 5.34
CA SER A 119 -22.65 -7.86 3.87
C SER A 119 -22.75 -9.29 3.36
N ALA A 120 -23.68 -10.05 3.92
CA ALA A 120 -24.14 -11.31 3.34
C ALA A 120 -25.55 -11.63 3.85
N GLU A 121 -26.48 -10.71 3.66
CA GLU A 121 -27.90 -11.10 3.64
C GLU A 121 -28.56 -10.59 2.36
N ALA A 122 -29.37 -11.49 1.82
CA ALA A 122 -30.21 -11.37 0.64
C ALA A 122 -29.53 -11.47 -0.73
N TRP A 123 -29.41 -12.70 -1.24
CA TRP A 123 -29.93 -12.96 -2.57
C TRP A 123 -30.71 -14.29 -2.63
N PRO A 124 -31.94 -14.32 -3.16
CA PRO A 124 -32.82 -15.48 -3.08
C PRO A 124 -32.45 -16.56 -4.09
N ARG A 125 -32.67 -17.81 -3.68
CA ARG A 125 -32.65 -18.99 -4.56
C ARG A 125 -33.84 -18.93 -5.52
N SER A 126 -33.55 -19.19 -6.79
CA SER A 126 -34.49 -19.70 -7.79
C SER A 126 -33.90 -20.97 -8.37
#